data_AF-A0A9P1PT47-F1
#
_entry.id   AF-A0A9P1PT47-F1
#
_cell.length_a   1.000
_cell.length_b   1.000
_cell.length_c   1.000
_cell.angle_alpha   90.00
_cell.angle_beta   90.00
_cell.angle_gamma   90.00
#
_symmetry.space_group_name_H-M   'P 1'
#
loop_
_entity.id
_entity.type
_entity.pdbx_description
1 polymer ?
#
loop_
_entity_poly.entity_id
_entity_poly.type
_entity_poly.pdbx_seq_one_letter_code
_entity_poly.pdbx_strand_id
1 'polypeptide(L)'
;MSNWNEEEVKVDYCAGILTLRKIVEKHGIAKSTLIDLANRRGWVRKKSPTKSATKNPTKPTQKADQKKSGRTDGRGQVISAGLGITKNSGRGSSSETKRKNRSGNPNPKNQFSIRNTASLKHGGYARRMLFSDSIVEDAQALCLEDELFLLRARNLYTAENIGRWRSQLDDYGGENRELQDKISAAENAMMRNTARIESIERTLACIRKMCADADYREVATEKLLRESDRERGELELEGLRLRNEKLRTENEHLKKGAGGGTNEVIIHNSLSMPSGGGNVD
;
A
#
# COMPACT_ATOMS: atom_id res chain seq x y z
N MET A 1 -20.07 -27.39 17.83
CA MET A 1 -20.21 -27.57 16.36
C MET A 1 -21.27 -26.60 15.91
N SER A 2 -20.88 -25.51 15.24
CA SER A 2 -21.82 -24.50 14.76
C SER A 2 -22.74 -25.16 13.72
N ASN A 3 -24.03 -25.21 14.02
CA ASN A 3 -25.04 -25.85 13.17
C ASN A 3 -25.48 -24.81 12.12
N TRP A 4 -24.68 -24.63 11.07
CA TRP A 4 -25.02 -23.71 10.00
C TRP A 4 -25.98 -24.39 9.02
N ASN A 5 -27.05 -23.68 8.66
CA ASN A 5 -28.09 -24.20 7.80
C ASN A 5 -27.68 -24.05 6.32
N GLU A 6 -27.38 -25.17 5.65
CA GLU A 6 -26.94 -25.20 4.25
C GLU A 6 -27.95 -24.52 3.30
N GLU A 7 -29.25 -24.59 3.61
CA GLU A 7 -30.30 -23.99 2.79
C GLU A 7 -30.29 -22.45 2.87
N GLU A 8 -30.06 -21.87 4.04
CA GLU A 8 -30.00 -20.42 4.21
C GLU A 8 -28.76 -19.82 3.53
N VAL A 9 -27.62 -20.51 3.62
CA VAL A 9 -26.39 -20.13 2.92
C VAL A 9 -26.62 -20.12 1.40
N LYS A 10 -27.34 -21.12 0.89
CA LYS A 10 -27.70 -21.21 -0.53
C LYS A 10 -28.57 -20.03 -0.97
N VAL A 11 -29.60 -19.67 -0.20
CA VAL A 11 -30.48 -18.54 -0.52
C VAL A 11 -29.69 -17.24 -0.60
N ASP A 12 -28.86 -16.95 0.41
CA ASP A 12 -28.06 -15.72 0.46
C ASP A 12 -27.00 -15.67 -0.65
N TYR A 13 -26.37 -16.81 -0.96
CA TYR A 13 -25.39 -16.93 -2.04
C TYR A 13 -26.04 -16.74 -3.41
N CYS A 14 -27.15 -17.41 -3.69
CA CYS A 14 -27.85 -17.33 -4.97
C CYS A 14 -28.54 -15.98 -5.20
N ALA A 15 -29.06 -15.34 -4.14
CA ALA A 15 -29.69 -14.02 -4.21
C ALA A 15 -28.73 -12.96 -4.78
N GLY A 16 -27.44 -13.08 -4.50
CA GLY A 16 -26.42 -12.18 -5.04
C GLY A 16 -26.44 -10.76 -4.48
N ILE A 17 -27.29 -10.49 -3.48
CA ILE A 17 -27.47 -9.20 -2.81
C ILE A 17 -26.29 -8.92 -1.88
N LEU A 18 -25.88 -9.90 -1.06
CA LEU A 18 -24.79 -9.77 -0.11
C LEU A 18 -23.44 -10.11 -0.75
N THR A 19 -22.38 -9.39 -0.37
CA THR A 19 -21.01 -9.76 -0.75
C THR A 19 -20.59 -11.05 -0.06
N LEU A 20 -19.67 -11.81 -0.65
CA LEU A 20 -19.21 -13.09 -0.08
C LEU A 20 -18.67 -12.93 1.35
N ARG A 21 -18.07 -11.78 1.69
CA ARG A 21 -17.60 -11.49 3.05
C ARG A 21 -18.76 -11.42 4.06
N LYS A 22 -19.86 -10.75 3.71
CA LYS A 22 -21.05 -10.64 4.57
C LYS A 22 -21.78 -11.97 4.76
N ILE A 23 -21.78 -12.83 3.74
CA ILE A 23 -22.38 -14.18 3.83
C ILE A 23 -21.57 -15.06 4.80
N VAL A 24 -20.24 -15.02 4.70
CA VAL A 24 -19.31 -15.73 5.59
C VAL A 24 -19.49 -15.32 7.05
N GLU A 25 -19.62 -14.01 7.30
CA GLU A 25 -19.82 -13.46 8.65
C GLU A 25 -21.19 -13.82 9.23
N LYS A 26 -22.25 -13.75 8.43
CA LYS A 26 -23.62 -14.11 8.85
C LYS A 26 -23.76 -15.58 9.24
N HIS A 27 -23.11 -16.47 8.50
CA HIS A 27 -23.25 -17.92 8.66
C HIS A 27 -22.09 -18.57 9.42
N GLY A 28 -21.10 -17.78 9.87
CA GLY A 28 -19.96 -18.27 10.64
C GLY A 28 -19.09 -19.31 9.93
N ILE A 29 -19.07 -19.30 8.58
CA ILE A 29 -18.35 -20.27 7.74
C ILE A 29 -17.17 -19.62 7.04
N ALA A 30 -16.04 -20.31 6.95
CA ALA A 30 -14.89 -19.81 6.22
C ALA A 30 -15.20 -19.58 4.73
N LYS A 31 -14.59 -18.55 4.14
CA LYS A 31 -14.82 -18.17 2.73
C LYS A 31 -14.47 -19.30 1.74
N SER A 32 -13.42 -20.06 2.02
CA SER A 32 -13.06 -21.26 1.23
C SER A 32 -14.17 -22.29 1.28
N THR A 33 -14.68 -22.60 2.48
CA THR A 33 -15.78 -23.55 2.69
C THR A 33 -17.05 -23.14 1.92
N LEU A 34 -17.39 -21.84 1.90
CA LEU A 34 -18.52 -21.33 1.11
C LEU A 34 -18.32 -21.55 -0.41
N ILE A 35 -17.12 -21.31 -0.92
CA ILE A 35 -16.79 -21.48 -2.34
C ILE A 35 -16.79 -22.97 -2.73
N ASP A 36 -16.18 -23.81 -1.90
CA ASP A 36 -16.14 -25.25 -2.12
C ASP A 36 -17.53 -25.88 -2.08
N LEU A 37 -18.39 -25.39 -1.17
CA LEU A 37 -19.79 -25.80 -1.06
C LEU A 37 -20.58 -25.38 -2.31
N ALA A 38 -20.42 -24.13 -2.76
CA ALA A 38 -21.07 -23.65 -3.98
C ALA A 38 -20.65 -24.44 -5.22
N ASN A 39 -19.36 -24.78 -5.34
CA ASN A 39 -18.83 -25.59 -6.43
C ASN A 39 -19.35 -27.03 -6.37
N ARG A 40 -19.33 -27.65 -5.19
CA ARG A 40 -19.81 -29.03 -4.98
C ARG A 40 -21.31 -29.19 -5.25
N ARG A 41 -22.09 -28.16 -4.93
CA ARG A 41 -23.56 -28.16 -5.07
C ARG A 41 -24.07 -27.42 -6.31
N GLY A 42 -23.18 -26.91 -7.15
CA GLY A 42 -23.54 -26.22 -8.40
C GLY A 42 -24.34 -24.92 -8.21
N TRP A 43 -24.10 -24.16 -7.14
CA TRP A 43 -24.85 -22.94 -6.88
C TRP A 43 -24.43 -21.79 -7.80
N VAL A 44 -25.42 -21.12 -8.40
CA VAL A 44 -25.20 -19.98 -9.29
C VAL A 44 -25.63 -18.69 -8.60
N ARG A 45 -24.71 -17.72 -8.51
CA ARG A 45 -24.94 -16.42 -7.89
C ARG A 45 -25.48 -15.42 -8.90
N LYS A 46 -26.65 -14.83 -8.63
CA LYS A 46 -27.20 -13.73 -9.46
C LYS A 46 -26.24 -12.53 -9.40
N LYS A 47 -25.99 -11.89 -10.55
CA LYS A 47 -25.17 -10.66 -10.60
C LYS A 47 -25.97 -9.53 -9.95
N SER A 48 -25.43 -8.92 -8.90
CA SER A 48 -26.02 -7.70 -8.32
C SER A 48 -26.03 -6.58 -9.37
N PRO A 49 -27.09 -5.74 -9.44
CA PRO A 49 -27.15 -4.59 -10.34
C PRO A 49 -26.02 -3.58 -10.14
N THR A 50 -25.34 -3.62 -8.99
CA THR A 50 -24.26 -2.68 -8.62
C THR A 50 -22.92 -2.97 -9.31
N LYS A 51 -22.86 -3.92 -10.24
CA LYS A 51 -21.74 -4.06 -11.19
C LYS A 51 -22.24 -4.15 -12.64
N SER A 52 -22.99 -3.14 -13.08
CA SER A 52 -23.12 -2.84 -14.50
C SER A 52 -21.86 -2.13 -15.02
N ALA A 53 -21.00 -2.92 -15.66
CA ALA A 53 -20.14 -2.56 -16.79
C ALA A 53 -20.02 -1.08 -17.20
N THR A 54 -18.84 -0.47 -16.99
CA THR A 54 -18.31 0.55 -17.91
C THR A 54 -17.81 -0.18 -19.16
N LYS A 55 -18.70 -0.37 -20.14
CA LYS A 55 -18.34 -0.80 -21.50
C LYS A 55 -18.24 0.46 -22.37
N ASN A 56 -17.04 0.79 -22.83
CA ASN A 56 -16.86 1.59 -24.04
C ASN A 56 -16.82 0.64 -25.26
N PRO A 57 -17.35 1.05 -26.43
CA PRO A 57 -17.87 0.12 -27.43
C PRO A 57 -16.80 -0.46 -28.36
N THR A 58 -17.05 -1.68 -28.83
CA THR A 58 -16.23 -2.43 -29.80
C THR A 58 -16.74 -2.18 -31.23
N LYS A 59 -15.82 -2.20 -32.21
CA LYS A 59 -16.08 -2.60 -33.62
C LYS A 59 -14.90 -3.47 -34.11
N PRO A 60 -15.09 -4.34 -35.12
CA PRO A 60 -15.31 -5.77 -34.86
C PRO A 60 -14.14 -6.67 -35.29
N THR A 61 -14.04 -7.82 -34.64
CA THR A 61 -13.11 -8.92 -34.95
C THR A 61 -13.66 -9.75 -36.11
N GLN A 62 -12.86 -9.96 -37.15
CA GLN A 62 -13.04 -11.08 -38.08
C GLN A 62 -12.22 -12.28 -37.60
N LYS A 63 -12.88 -13.43 -37.65
CA LYS A 63 -12.41 -14.76 -37.24
C LYS A 63 -11.28 -15.24 -38.15
N ALA A 64 -10.34 -16.00 -37.59
CA ALA A 64 -9.61 -17.01 -38.34
C ALA A 64 -9.25 -18.20 -37.43
N ASP A 65 -9.49 -19.38 -37.99
CA ASP A 65 -9.49 -20.70 -37.38
C ASP A 65 -8.16 -21.16 -36.76
N GLN A 66 -8.25 -21.81 -35.60
CA GLN A 66 -7.16 -22.62 -35.06
C GLN A 66 -7.21 -24.02 -35.69
N LYS A 67 -6.23 -24.31 -36.55
CA LYS A 67 -5.94 -25.67 -37.01
C LYS A 67 -4.83 -26.28 -36.15
N LYS A 68 -5.14 -27.40 -35.50
CA LYS A 68 -4.21 -28.28 -34.76
C LYS A 68 -3.15 -28.92 -35.66
N SER A 69 -1.92 -28.92 -35.20
CA SER A 69 -0.84 -29.91 -35.43
C SER A 69 0.37 -29.37 -34.65
N GLY A 70 1.21 -30.08 -33.91
CA GLY A 70 1.49 -31.48 -33.71
C GLY A 70 2.83 -31.49 -32.95
N ARG A 71 2.93 -32.29 -31.89
CA ARG A 71 4.17 -32.52 -31.13
C ARG A 71 5.32 -32.91 -32.06
N THR A 72 6.48 -32.29 -31.90
CA THR A 72 7.78 -32.97 -32.09
C THR A 72 8.80 -32.44 -31.08
N ASP A 73 9.49 -33.39 -30.44
CA ASP A 73 10.65 -33.19 -29.60
C ASP A 73 11.83 -32.68 -30.44
N GLY A 74 12.63 -31.77 -29.88
CA GLY A 74 13.86 -31.28 -30.49
C GLY A 74 14.77 -30.63 -29.46
N ARG A 75 15.71 -31.40 -28.92
CA ARG A 75 16.92 -30.89 -28.26
C ARG A 75 17.76 -30.10 -29.28
N GLY A 76 18.27 -28.94 -28.90
CA GLY A 76 19.32 -28.19 -29.61
C GLY A 76 19.67 -26.92 -28.83
N GLN A 77 20.66 -26.97 -27.94
CA GLN A 77 22.08 -26.67 -28.19
C GLN A 77 22.35 -25.16 -28.26
N VAL A 78 22.75 -24.63 -27.11
CA VAL A 78 23.40 -23.32 -26.94
C VAL A 78 24.76 -23.35 -27.63
N ILE A 79 24.93 -22.52 -28.67
CA ILE A 79 26.24 -22.22 -29.25
C ILE A 79 26.68 -20.87 -28.72
N SER A 80 27.69 -20.90 -27.86
CA SER A 80 28.54 -19.78 -27.49
C SER A 80 29.65 -19.62 -28.54
N ALA A 81 29.66 -18.48 -29.24
CA ALA A 81 30.84 -17.97 -29.97
C ALA A 81 31.25 -16.67 -29.25
N GLY A 82 32.48 -16.41 -28.82
CA GLY A 82 33.76 -16.86 -29.32
C GLY A 82 34.53 -15.66 -29.90
N LEU A 83 34.87 -14.67 -29.07
CA LEU A 83 35.74 -13.55 -29.47
C LEU A 83 37.15 -13.80 -28.91
N GLY A 84 38.00 -14.32 -29.79
CA GLY A 84 39.43 -14.57 -29.54
C GLY A 84 40.26 -13.30 -29.68
N ILE A 85 41.21 -13.18 -28.74
CA ILE A 85 42.23 -12.15 -28.61
C ILE A 85 43.33 -12.38 -29.65
N THR A 86 43.77 -11.33 -30.35
CA THR A 86 45.10 -11.28 -30.98
C THR A 86 45.98 -10.26 -30.26
N LYS A 87 47.24 -10.64 -30.03
CA LYS A 87 48.25 -9.88 -29.30
C LYS A 87 48.87 -8.82 -30.22
N ASN A 88 49.12 -7.61 -29.71
CA ASN A 88 50.35 -6.90 -30.03
C ASN A 88 50.80 -5.93 -28.93
N SER A 89 52.12 -5.77 -28.87
CA SER A 89 52.98 -5.23 -27.83
C SER A 89 52.93 -3.72 -27.59
N GLY A 90 53.20 -3.29 -26.35
CA GLY A 90 53.55 -1.90 -26.02
C GLY A 90 53.83 -1.69 -24.53
N ARG A 91 55.08 -1.38 -24.21
CA ARG A 91 55.72 -1.33 -22.87
C ARG A 91 55.42 0.00 -22.15
N GLY A 92 55.12 -0.05 -20.85
CA GLY A 92 54.99 1.16 -20.01
C GLY A 92 54.92 0.83 -18.52
N SER A 93 56.00 1.13 -17.80
CA SER A 93 56.28 0.83 -16.40
C SER A 93 55.26 1.42 -15.40
N SER A 94 54.82 0.62 -14.44
CA SER A 94 54.22 1.12 -13.20
C SER A 94 54.64 0.27 -12.01
N SER A 95 55.02 0.95 -10.95
CA SER A 95 55.69 0.48 -9.74
C SER A 95 55.13 -0.82 -9.15
N GLU A 96 56.02 -1.76 -8.90
CA GLU A 96 55.76 -3.05 -8.26
C GLU A 96 55.39 -2.86 -6.78
N THR A 97 54.11 -2.59 -6.53
CA THR A 97 53.54 -2.88 -5.21
C THR A 97 53.35 -4.39 -5.15
N LYS A 98 54.28 -5.08 -4.47
CA LYS A 98 54.18 -6.53 -4.15
C LYS A 98 52.79 -6.83 -3.60
N ARG A 99 51.88 -7.30 -4.46
CA ARG A 99 50.63 -7.91 -4.03
C ARG A 99 51.02 -9.20 -3.33
N LYS A 100 51.04 -9.20 -1.99
CA LYS A 100 51.08 -10.43 -1.21
C LYS A 100 49.92 -11.30 -1.73
N ASN A 101 50.26 -12.42 -2.36
CA ASN A 101 49.33 -13.50 -2.67
C ASN A 101 48.77 -14.03 -1.35
N ARG A 102 47.78 -13.34 -0.78
CA ARG A 102 46.91 -13.91 0.22
C ARG A 102 46.10 -14.93 -0.54
N SER A 103 46.43 -16.21 -0.35
CA SER A 103 45.52 -17.31 -0.69
C SER A 103 44.16 -16.90 -0.16
N GLY A 104 43.23 -16.60 -1.08
CA GLY A 104 41.87 -16.20 -0.71
C GLY A 104 41.30 -17.19 0.28
N ASN A 105 40.41 -16.72 1.16
CA ASN A 105 39.81 -17.55 2.21
C ASN A 105 39.39 -18.91 1.61
N PRO A 106 40.03 -20.03 2.00
CA PRO A 106 39.80 -21.35 1.40
C PRO A 106 38.37 -21.86 1.65
N ASN A 107 37.65 -21.23 2.59
CA ASN A 107 36.25 -21.52 2.85
C ASN A 107 35.43 -20.21 2.86
N PRO A 108 35.07 -19.67 1.69
CA PRO A 108 34.26 -18.46 1.61
C PRO A 108 32.88 -18.74 2.22
N LYS A 109 32.61 -18.14 3.39
CA LYS A 109 31.25 -18.18 3.96
C LYS A 109 30.34 -17.41 3.00
N ASN A 110 29.33 -18.09 2.45
CA ASN A 110 28.31 -17.45 1.64
C ASN A 110 27.63 -16.36 2.50
N GLN A 111 27.90 -15.09 2.21
CA GLN A 111 27.32 -13.95 2.94
C GLN A 111 25.82 -13.77 2.65
N PHE A 112 25.33 -14.41 1.59
CA PHE A 112 23.93 -14.35 1.21
C PHE A 112 23.26 -15.67 1.60
N SER A 113 22.21 -15.58 2.41
CA SER A 113 21.36 -16.74 2.67
C SER A 113 20.76 -17.25 1.35
N ILE A 114 20.60 -18.57 1.22
CA ILE A 114 19.78 -19.14 0.15
C ILE A 114 18.40 -18.48 0.24
N ARG A 115 17.94 -17.82 -0.84
CA ARG A 115 16.76 -16.91 -0.88
C ARG A 115 16.98 -15.52 -0.27
N ASN A 116 18.15 -14.91 -0.41
CA ASN A 116 18.32 -13.49 -0.09
C ASN A 116 17.45 -12.61 -1.00
N THR A 117 16.19 -12.41 -0.60
CA THR A 117 15.20 -11.57 -1.26
C THR A 117 15.36 -10.09 -0.91
N ALA A 118 16.21 -9.74 0.06
CA ALA A 118 16.45 -8.34 0.45
C ALA A 118 17.03 -7.49 -0.69
N SER A 119 17.71 -8.13 -1.65
CA SER A 119 18.26 -7.50 -2.86
C SER A 119 17.28 -7.48 -4.05
N LEU A 120 16.10 -8.12 -3.97
CA LEU A 120 15.07 -8.03 -5.01
C LEU A 120 14.34 -6.70 -4.90
N LYS A 121 15.01 -5.63 -5.34
CA LYS A 121 14.46 -4.26 -5.38
C LYS A 121 13.48 -4.00 -6.52
N HIS A 122 13.23 -5.03 -7.32
CA HIS A 122 12.46 -4.90 -8.55
C HIS A 122 11.05 -5.39 -8.25
N GLY A 123 10.03 -4.56 -8.50
CA GLY A 123 8.61 -4.85 -8.25
C GLY A 123 8.09 -6.11 -8.94
N GLY A 124 6.76 -6.28 -9.02
CA GLY A 124 6.10 -7.51 -9.49
C GLY A 124 6.67 -8.15 -10.79
N TYR A 125 7.30 -7.37 -11.67
CA TYR A 125 7.97 -7.88 -12.87
C TYR A 125 9.19 -8.79 -12.62
N ALA A 126 10.00 -8.55 -11.59
CA ALA A 126 11.14 -9.42 -11.30
C ALA A 126 10.73 -10.68 -10.54
N ARG A 127 9.67 -10.60 -9.73
CA ARG A 127 9.08 -11.79 -9.12
C ARG A 127 8.62 -12.78 -10.16
N ARG A 128 7.96 -12.32 -11.23
CA ARG A 128 7.51 -13.20 -12.33
C ARG A 128 8.64 -13.88 -13.10
N MET A 129 9.85 -13.31 -13.10
CA MET A 129 11.04 -13.97 -13.68
C MET A 129 11.63 -15.04 -12.75
N LEU A 130 11.33 -15.00 -11.46
CA LEU A 130 11.93 -15.86 -10.43
C LEU A 130 10.96 -16.89 -9.84
N PHE A 131 9.67 -16.59 -9.85
CA PHE A 131 8.61 -17.39 -9.23
C PHE A 131 7.44 -17.53 -10.21
N SER A 132 6.93 -18.75 -10.35
CA SER A 132 5.83 -19.10 -11.25
C SER A 132 4.44 -18.93 -10.62
N ASP A 133 4.37 -18.47 -9.37
CA ASP A 133 3.15 -18.51 -8.58
C ASP A 133 2.24 -17.29 -8.84
N SER A 134 1.05 -17.35 -8.23
CA SER A 134 -0.15 -16.52 -8.47
C SER A 134 0.07 -15.06 -8.92
N ILE A 135 -0.59 -14.71 -10.02
CA ILE A 135 -0.59 -13.38 -10.69
C ILE A 135 -1.08 -12.24 -9.76
N VAL A 136 -1.84 -12.57 -8.71
CA VAL A 136 -2.51 -11.58 -7.85
C VAL A 136 -1.54 -10.91 -6.88
N GLU A 137 -0.64 -11.66 -6.27
CA GLU A 137 0.40 -11.13 -5.38
C GLU A 137 1.41 -10.26 -6.15
N ASP A 138 1.64 -10.56 -7.42
CA ASP A 138 2.51 -9.75 -8.28
C ASP A 138 1.87 -8.41 -8.63
N ALA A 139 0.57 -8.38 -8.91
CA ALA A 139 -0.15 -7.15 -9.21
C ALA A 139 -0.08 -6.13 -8.06
N GLN A 140 -0.04 -6.58 -6.81
CA GLN A 140 0.07 -5.69 -5.64
C GLN A 140 1.44 -5.02 -5.49
N ALA A 141 2.49 -5.60 -6.08
CA ALA A 141 3.83 -4.99 -6.05
C ALA A 141 4.23 -4.34 -7.38
N LEU A 142 3.27 -4.10 -8.29
CA LEU A 142 3.51 -3.29 -9.46
C LEU A 142 3.24 -1.83 -9.11
N CYS A 143 4.31 -1.04 -9.06
CA CYS A 143 4.21 0.42 -8.90
C CYS A 143 4.26 1.12 -10.27
N LEU A 144 3.70 2.34 -10.34
CA LEU A 144 3.74 3.16 -11.55
C LEU A 144 5.17 3.54 -11.93
N GLU A 145 6.05 3.72 -10.95
CA GLU A 145 7.47 3.98 -11.11
C GLU A 145 8.21 2.81 -11.78
N ASP A 146 7.86 1.56 -11.41
CA ASP A 146 8.45 0.36 -12.03
C ASP A 146 8.01 0.23 -13.49
N GLU A 147 6.73 0.50 -13.78
CA GLU A 147 6.22 0.52 -15.16
C GLU A 147 6.93 1.61 -16.00
N LEU A 148 7.11 2.80 -15.42
CA LEU A 148 7.81 3.91 -16.05
C LEU A 148 9.28 3.55 -16.37
N PHE A 149 9.98 2.93 -15.42
CA PHE A 149 11.34 2.45 -15.62
C PHE A 149 11.43 1.44 -16.78
N LEU A 150 10.53 0.45 -16.78
CA LEU A 150 10.52 -0.58 -17.83
C LEU A 150 10.15 -0.01 -19.21
N LEU A 151 9.21 0.92 -19.29
CA LEU A 151 8.85 1.56 -20.56
C LEU A 151 10.00 2.39 -21.12
N ARG A 152 10.72 3.13 -20.27
CA ARG A 152 11.92 3.88 -20.69
C ARG A 152 13.02 2.93 -21.19
N ALA A 153 13.29 1.85 -20.45
CA ALA A 153 14.25 0.83 -20.88
C ALA A 153 13.84 0.17 -22.20
N ARG A 154 12.55 -0.17 -22.36
CA ARG A 154 12.01 -0.73 -23.59
C ARG A 154 12.16 0.23 -24.77
N ASN A 155 11.90 1.52 -24.56
CA ASN A 155 12.07 2.55 -25.60
C ASN A 155 13.51 2.65 -26.09
N LEU A 156 14.48 2.65 -25.17
CA LEU A 156 15.90 2.65 -25.52
C LEU A 156 16.27 1.38 -26.32
N TYR A 157 15.80 0.22 -25.89
CA TYR A 157 16.03 -1.03 -26.59
C TYR A 157 15.40 -1.05 -28.00
N THR A 158 14.17 -0.54 -28.17
CA THR A 158 13.58 -0.39 -29.50
C THR A 158 14.33 0.59 -30.38
N ALA A 159 14.82 1.71 -29.83
CA ALA A 159 15.58 2.69 -30.58
C ALA A 159 16.91 2.09 -31.11
N GLU A 160 17.61 1.31 -30.28
CA GLU A 160 18.82 0.61 -30.68
C GLU A 160 18.53 -0.39 -31.82
N ASN A 161 17.47 -1.19 -31.69
CA ASN A 161 17.09 -2.16 -32.72
C ASN A 161 16.65 -1.49 -34.03
N ILE A 162 15.92 -0.38 -33.96
CA ILE A 162 15.58 0.41 -35.15
C ILE A 162 16.85 0.86 -35.86
N GLY A 163 17.84 1.38 -35.11
CA GLY A 163 19.14 1.78 -35.68
C GLY A 163 19.85 0.62 -36.37
N ARG A 164 19.94 -0.55 -35.71
CA ARG A 164 20.54 -1.77 -36.27
C ARG A 164 19.84 -2.24 -37.55
N TRP A 165 18.50 -2.27 -37.55
CA TRP A 165 17.73 -2.69 -38.73
C TRP A 165 17.80 -1.68 -39.87
N ARG A 166 17.91 -0.38 -39.57
CA ARG A 166 18.15 0.65 -40.59
C ARG A 166 19.50 0.47 -41.27
N SER A 167 20.58 0.27 -40.51
CA SER A 167 21.89 -0.03 -41.09
C SER A 167 21.87 -1.31 -41.94
N GLN A 168 21.21 -2.38 -41.47
CA GLN A 168 21.04 -3.59 -42.26
C GLN A 168 20.23 -3.35 -43.53
N LEU A 169 19.19 -2.50 -43.46
CA LEU A 169 18.38 -2.16 -44.63
C LEU A 169 19.19 -1.39 -45.67
N ASP A 170 20.09 -0.50 -45.24
CA ASP A 170 21.03 0.21 -46.12
C ASP A 170 22.00 -0.75 -46.81
N ASP A 171 22.49 -1.79 -46.11
CA ASP A 171 23.32 -2.85 -46.71
C ASP A 171 22.58 -3.63 -47.81
N TYR A 172 21.25 -3.75 -47.72
CA TYR A 172 20.39 -4.31 -48.76
C TYR A 172 19.99 -3.30 -49.86
N GLY A 173 20.56 -2.09 -49.88
CA GLY A 173 20.20 -1.04 -50.83
C GLY A 173 18.78 -0.49 -50.62
N GLY A 174 18.19 -0.66 -49.44
CA GLY A 174 16.84 -0.22 -49.12
C GLY A 174 15.73 -1.20 -49.48
N GLU A 175 16.03 -2.30 -50.17
CA GLU A 175 15.03 -3.23 -50.71
C GLU A 175 14.87 -4.49 -49.84
N ASN A 176 14.39 -4.31 -48.59
CA ASN A 176 14.01 -5.43 -47.73
C ASN A 176 12.69 -5.15 -46.99
N ARG A 177 11.60 -5.74 -47.50
CA ARG A 177 10.24 -5.57 -46.97
C ARG A 177 10.10 -6.00 -45.51
N GLU A 178 10.75 -7.09 -45.10
CA GLU A 178 10.66 -7.62 -43.74
C GLU A 178 11.35 -6.68 -42.73
N LEU A 179 12.52 -6.13 -43.09
CA LEU A 179 13.21 -5.14 -42.26
C LEU A 179 12.41 -3.84 -42.17
N GLN A 180 11.85 -3.36 -43.30
CA GLN A 180 10.97 -2.19 -43.30
C GLN A 180 9.77 -2.40 -42.36
N ASP A 181 9.10 -3.55 -42.43
CA ASP A 181 7.95 -3.86 -41.57
C ASP A 181 8.35 -3.95 -40.08
N LYS A 182 9.52 -4.52 -39.76
CA LYS A 182 10.08 -4.55 -38.39
C LYS A 182 10.37 -3.14 -37.87
N ILE A 183 10.98 -2.28 -38.68
CA ILE A 183 11.26 -0.88 -38.34
C ILE A 183 9.96 -0.13 -38.07
N SER A 184 8.99 -0.18 -39.00
CA SER A 184 7.68 0.46 -38.81
C SER A 184 6.93 -0.07 -37.60
N ALA A 185 6.98 -1.38 -37.33
CA ALA A 185 6.37 -1.97 -36.15
C ALA A 185 7.02 -1.48 -34.85
N ALA A 186 8.35 -1.37 -34.83
CA ALA A 186 9.09 -0.87 -33.67
C ALA A 186 8.88 0.64 -33.45
N GLU A 187 8.84 1.46 -34.50
CA GLU A 187 8.49 2.88 -34.41
C GLU A 187 7.09 3.07 -33.83
N ASN A 188 6.12 2.30 -34.31
CA ASN A 188 4.76 2.28 -33.75
C ASN A 188 4.73 1.83 -32.28
N ALA A 189 5.54 0.85 -31.90
CA ALA A 189 5.67 0.44 -30.51
C ALA A 189 6.29 1.53 -29.64
N MET A 190 7.31 2.22 -30.15
CA MET A 190 7.98 3.32 -29.48
C MET A 190 7.04 4.51 -29.25
N MET A 191 6.22 4.88 -30.25
CA MET A 191 5.20 5.92 -30.09
C MET A 191 4.18 5.57 -28.99
N ARG A 192 3.70 4.31 -28.95
CA ARG A 192 2.78 3.85 -27.89
C ARG A 192 3.42 3.91 -26.50
N ASN A 193 4.67 3.47 -26.39
CA ASN A 193 5.43 3.53 -25.15
C ASN A 193 5.63 4.99 -24.71
N THR A 194 5.98 5.91 -25.61
CA THR A 194 6.14 7.34 -25.31
C THR A 194 4.85 7.94 -24.77
N ALA A 195 3.71 7.71 -25.44
CA ALA A 195 2.41 8.17 -24.94
C ALA A 195 2.08 7.61 -23.55
N ARG A 196 2.43 6.34 -23.28
CA ARG A 196 2.25 5.73 -21.96
C ARG A 196 3.18 6.32 -20.90
N ILE A 197 4.45 6.57 -21.23
CA ILE A 197 5.44 7.25 -20.36
C ILE A 197 4.90 8.60 -19.93
N GLU A 198 4.48 9.43 -20.88
CA GLU A 198 3.93 10.77 -20.59
C GLU A 198 2.67 10.69 -19.73
N SER A 199 1.79 9.72 -20.00
CA SER A 199 0.59 9.50 -19.20
C SER A 199 0.93 9.14 -17.75
N ILE A 200 1.89 8.24 -17.53
CA ILE A 200 2.31 7.82 -16.19
C ILE A 200 2.99 8.99 -15.46
N GLU A 201 3.86 9.73 -16.13
CA GLU A 201 4.52 10.91 -15.54
C GLU A 201 3.52 11.96 -15.07
N ARG A 202 2.49 12.23 -15.88
CA ARG A 202 1.37 13.11 -15.50
C ARG A 202 0.63 12.61 -14.26
N THR A 203 0.32 11.30 -14.21
CA THR A 203 -0.33 10.70 -13.04
C THR A 203 0.55 10.79 -11.79
N LEU A 204 1.84 10.49 -11.89
CA LEU A 204 2.78 10.60 -10.77
C LEU A 204 2.90 12.04 -10.27
N ALA A 205 2.97 13.03 -11.16
CA ALA A 205 2.97 14.44 -10.78
C ALA A 205 1.69 14.83 -10.01
N CYS A 206 0.53 14.35 -10.46
CA CYS A 206 -0.75 14.59 -9.79
C CYS A 206 -0.78 13.95 -8.38
N ILE A 207 -0.33 12.69 -8.24
CA ILE A 207 -0.25 12.01 -6.95
C ILE A 207 0.66 12.77 -5.98
N ARG A 208 1.85 13.21 -6.45
CA ARG A 208 2.79 13.98 -5.63
C ARG A 208 2.17 15.29 -5.12
N LYS A 209 1.44 16.00 -5.98
CA LYS A 209 0.70 17.20 -5.57
C LYS A 209 -0.35 16.87 -4.50
N MET A 210 -1.16 15.84 -4.71
CA MET A 210 -2.19 15.44 -3.75
C MET A 210 -1.61 15.07 -2.38
N CYS A 211 -0.45 14.41 -2.35
CA CYS A 211 0.25 14.07 -1.11
C CYS A 211 0.72 15.35 -0.39
N ALA A 212 1.40 16.26 -1.10
CA ALA A 212 1.83 17.53 -0.52
C ALA A 212 0.66 18.38 0.01
N ASP A 213 -0.46 18.42 -0.72
CA ASP A 213 -1.68 19.11 -0.28
C ASP A 213 -2.32 18.43 0.95
N ALA A 214 -2.17 17.11 1.09
CA ALA A 214 -2.65 16.36 2.25
C ALA A 214 -1.77 16.63 3.48
N ASP A 215 -0.44 16.59 3.33
CA ASP A 215 0.52 16.89 4.39
C ASP A 215 0.33 18.33 4.92
N TYR A 216 0.12 19.29 4.01
CA TYR A 216 -0.20 20.67 4.39
C TYR A 216 -1.48 20.76 5.23
N ARG A 217 -2.54 20.04 4.81
CA ARG A 217 -3.81 19.99 5.55
C ARG A 217 -3.64 19.34 6.91
N GLU A 218 -2.87 18.27 7.03
CA GLU A 218 -2.59 17.61 8.30
C GLU A 218 -1.88 18.57 9.28
N VAL A 219 -0.81 19.22 8.83
CA VAL A 219 -0.09 20.22 9.65
C VAL A 219 -0.99 21.39 10.05
N ALA A 220 -1.84 21.87 9.14
CA ALA A 220 -2.80 22.92 9.45
C ALA A 220 -3.81 22.48 10.53
N THR A 221 -4.32 21.24 10.44
CA THR A 221 -5.23 20.70 11.47
C THR A 221 -4.54 20.49 12.81
N GLU A 222 -3.29 20.04 12.83
CA GLU A 222 -2.51 19.86 14.05
C GLU A 222 -2.24 21.21 14.75
N LYS A 223 -1.97 22.26 13.97
CA LYS A 223 -1.80 23.62 14.49
C LYS A 223 -3.09 24.13 15.14
N LEU A 224 -4.22 24.00 14.46
CA LEU A 224 -5.53 24.41 15.00
C LEU A 224 -5.89 23.65 16.29
N LEU A 225 -5.60 22.35 16.34
CA LEU A 225 -5.79 21.55 17.55
C LEU A 225 -4.96 22.09 18.73
N ARG A 226 -3.68 22.38 18.49
CA ARG A 226 -2.79 22.97 19.51
C ARG A 226 -3.24 24.36 19.96
N GLU A 227 -3.80 25.17 19.08
CA GLU A 227 -4.37 26.48 19.44
C GLU A 227 -5.62 26.29 20.30
N SER A 228 -6.54 25.40 19.91
CA SER A 228 -7.75 25.09 20.70
C SER A 228 -7.43 24.54 22.10
N ASP A 229 -6.41 23.69 22.22
CA ASP A 229 -5.99 23.16 23.53
C ASP A 229 -5.35 24.24 24.41
N ARG A 230 -4.62 25.21 23.83
CA ARG A 230 -4.11 26.38 24.57
C ARG A 230 -5.24 27.25 25.07
N GLU A 231 -6.20 27.60 24.21
CA GLU A 231 -7.37 28.39 24.58
C GLU A 231 -8.18 27.71 25.70
N ARG A 232 -8.35 26.39 25.64
CA ARG A 232 -9.01 25.62 26.71
C ARG A 232 -8.27 25.73 28.05
N GLY A 233 -6.95 25.63 28.03
CA GLY A 233 -6.12 25.79 29.23
C GLY A 233 -6.17 27.20 29.81
N GLU A 234 -6.19 28.22 28.94
CA GLU A 234 -6.34 29.62 29.35
C GLU A 234 -7.70 29.87 30.02
N LEU A 235 -8.79 29.38 29.43
CA LEU A 235 -10.14 29.47 30.00
C LEU A 235 -10.25 28.74 31.35
N GLU A 236 -9.61 27.58 31.49
CA GLU A 236 -9.57 26.85 32.76
C GLU A 236 -8.84 27.65 33.86
N LEU A 237 -7.70 28.26 33.50
CA LEU A 237 -6.92 29.10 34.42
C LEU A 237 -7.71 30.36 34.82
N GLU A 238 -8.39 31.01 33.88
CA GLU A 238 -9.25 32.15 34.14
C GLU A 238 -10.42 31.76 35.06
N GLY A 239 -11.07 30.62 34.80
CA GLY A 239 -12.11 30.09 35.68
C GLY A 239 -11.62 29.82 37.11
N LEU A 240 -10.40 29.30 37.28
CA LEU A 240 -9.77 29.14 38.58
C LEU A 240 -9.47 30.49 39.26
N ARG A 241 -9.00 31.50 38.52
CA ARG A 241 -8.75 32.84 39.04
C ARG A 241 -10.03 33.48 39.57
N LEU A 242 -11.11 33.44 38.80
CA LEU A 242 -12.41 33.98 39.21
C LEU A 242 -12.96 33.27 40.45
N ARG A 243 -12.82 31.94 40.54
CA ARG A 243 -13.20 31.18 41.74
C ARG A 243 -12.41 31.61 42.97
N ASN A 244 -11.09 31.76 42.83
CA ASN A 244 -10.23 32.21 43.93
C ASN A 244 -10.54 33.65 44.34
N GLU A 245 -10.81 34.54 43.39
CA GLU A 245 -11.22 35.92 43.65
C GLU A 245 -12.55 35.97 44.42
N LYS A 246 -13.56 35.19 43.98
CA LYS A 246 -14.83 35.05 44.71
C LYS A 246 -14.63 34.52 46.13
N LEU A 247 -13.79 33.49 46.32
CA LEU A 247 -13.50 32.97 47.65
C LEU A 247 -12.79 34.02 48.54
N ARG A 248 -11.93 34.86 47.96
CA ARG A 248 -11.28 35.95 48.70
C ARG A 248 -12.30 36.98 49.16
N THR A 249 -13.20 37.44 48.29
CA THR A 249 -14.22 38.42 48.66
C THR A 249 -15.18 37.85 49.70
N GLU A 250 -15.61 36.60 49.57
CA GLU A 250 -16.44 35.91 50.57
C GLU A 250 -15.75 35.80 51.93
N ASN A 251 -14.47 35.43 51.97
CA ASN A 251 -13.68 35.40 53.21
C ASN A 251 -13.54 36.80 53.84
N GLU A 252 -13.40 37.86 53.04
CA GLU A 252 -13.39 39.24 53.54
C GLU A 252 -14.75 39.65 54.13
N HIS A 253 -15.85 39.26 53.50
CA HIS A 253 -17.20 39.48 54.04
C HIS A 253 -17.41 38.74 55.36
N LEU A 254 -16.98 37.48 55.47
CA LEU A 254 -17.04 36.71 56.71
C LEU A 254 -16.19 37.33 57.83
N LYS A 255 -14.99 37.82 57.51
CA LYS A 255 -14.15 38.54 58.49
C LYS A 255 -14.81 39.82 58.98
N LYS A 256 -15.48 40.58 58.11
CA LYS A 256 -16.26 41.77 58.49
C LYS A 256 -17.48 41.40 59.34
N GLY A 257 -18.15 40.30 59.03
CA GLY A 257 -19.28 39.77 59.82
C GLY A 257 -18.88 39.22 61.20
N ALA A 258 -17.68 38.64 61.33
CA ALA A 258 -17.14 38.15 62.60
C ALA A 258 -16.72 39.26 63.58
N GLY A 259 -16.63 40.52 63.10
CA GLY A 259 -16.27 41.68 63.92
C GLY A 259 -17.42 42.33 64.67
N GLY A 260 -18.65 41.80 64.61
CA GLY A 260 -19.84 42.52 65.09
C GLY A 260 -20.97 41.68 65.70
N GLY A 261 -20.72 40.46 66.16
CA GLY A 261 -21.79 39.65 66.78
C GLY A 261 -21.25 38.59 67.70
N THR A 262 -21.51 38.77 68.99
CA THR A 262 -21.57 37.67 69.95
C THR A 262 -22.46 36.57 69.38
N ASN A 263 -21.86 35.47 68.90
CA ASN A 263 -22.61 34.23 68.71
C ASN A 263 -22.97 33.73 70.12
N GLU A 264 -24.08 34.23 70.67
CA GLU A 264 -24.75 33.58 71.78
C GLU A 264 -25.17 32.19 71.32
N VAL A 265 -24.43 31.18 71.76
CA VAL A 265 -24.90 29.80 71.73
C VAL A 265 -26.04 29.75 72.75
N ILE A 266 -27.28 29.89 72.28
CA ILE A 266 -28.47 29.65 73.11
C ILE A 266 -28.53 28.15 73.37
N ILE A 267 -27.91 27.71 74.47
CA ILE A 267 -28.07 26.36 75.00
C ILE A 267 -29.42 26.32 75.70
N HIS A 268 -30.43 25.72 75.08
CA HIS A 268 -31.68 25.36 75.75
C HIS A 268 -31.40 24.25 76.78
N ASN A 269 -31.07 24.64 78.02
CA ASN A 269 -30.93 23.71 79.13
C ASN A 269 -32.31 23.17 79.52
N SER A 270 -32.66 21.99 79.02
CA SER A 270 -33.94 21.31 79.23
C SER A 270 -33.83 20.22 80.30
N LEU A 271 -33.25 20.57 81.46
CA LEU A 271 -33.25 19.71 82.65
C LEU A 271 -34.05 20.38 83.77
N SER A 272 -35.31 19.95 83.90
CA SER A 272 -36.10 20.18 85.11
C SER A 272 -35.47 19.40 86.26
N MET A 273 -35.01 20.11 87.29
CA MET A 273 -34.63 19.50 88.57
C MET A 273 -35.91 19.09 89.30
N PRO A 274 -36.11 17.81 89.66
CA PRO A 274 -37.23 17.44 90.50
C PRO A 274 -36.98 18.00 91.91
N SER A 275 -37.89 18.85 92.37
CA SER A 275 -37.96 19.30 93.75
C SER A 275 -38.18 18.08 94.65
N GLY A 276 -37.12 17.67 95.36
CA GLY A 276 -37.23 16.73 96.46
C GLY A 276 -38.06 17.35 97.58
N GLY A 277 -39.25 16.79 97.81
CA GLY A 277 -40.08 17.06 98.97
C GLY A 277 -40.57 15.73 99.53
N GLY A 278 -40.16 15.42 100.74
CA GLY A 278 -40.69 14.28 101.50
C GLY A 278 -39.68 13.67 102.46
N ASN A 279 -39.50 14.30 103.62
CA ASN A 279 -38.88 13.69 104.79
C ASN A 279 -40.00 13.30 105.77
N VAL A 280 -40.06 12.01 106.09
CA VAL A 280 -40.56 11.29 107.29
C VAL A 280 -41.81 11.80 108.02
N ASP A 281 -42.88 10.98 108.03
CA ASP A 281 -43.28 10.13 109.17
C ASP A 281 -44.36 9.10 108.76
#